data_AF-A0A9X7N4S0-F1
#
_entry.id   AF-A0A9X7N4S0-F1
#
_cell.length_a   1.000
_cell.length_b   1.000
_cell.length_c   1.000
_cell.angle_alpha   90.00
_cell.angle_beta   90.00
_cell.angle_gamma   90.00
#
_symmetry.space_group_name_H-M   'P 1'
#
loop_
_entity.id
_entity.type
_entity.pdbx_description
1 polymer ?
#
loop_
_entity_poly.entity_id
_entity_poly.type
_entity_poly.pdbx_seq_one_letter_code
_entity_poly.pdbx_strand_id
1 'polypeptide(L)'
;MTAIKSRSSPFERYCAYVNQLELAGGKFPVNQFGDVNFSKIADECGNRRQWFSESAKKIFGDSGQPLERVIANDIRRIGSDVTASKDPESVLIDLAESKSREVSQLRSMLDQKSKENELLRSHVERLAAELRLLRSTASELSSQHEMMVDSGRSFIL
;
A
#
# COMPACT_ATOMS: atom_id res chain seq x y z
N MET A 1 0.06 -19.07 47.41
CA MET A 1 -0.85 -18.00 46.94
C MET A 1 -0.16 -17.25 45.81
N THR A 2 -0.45 -17.62 44.56
CA THR A 2 0.16 -17.00 43.37
C THR A 2 -0.65 -15.78 42.96
N ALA A 3 -0.04 -14.60 43.08
CA ALA A 3 -0.65 -13.31 42.74
C ALA A 3 -1.02 -13.25 41.26
N ILE A 4 -2.32 -13.11 40.98
CA ILE A 4 -2.84 -12.76 39.66
C ILE A 4 -2.47 -11.29 39.44
N LYS A 5 -1.40 -11.03 38.66
CA LYS A 5 -1.14 -9.68 38.12
C LYS A 5 -2.33 -9.31 37.25
N SER A 6 -3.22 -8.44 37.74
CA SER A 6 -4.23 -7.81 36.91
C SER A 6 -3.49 -7.10 35.77
N ARG A 7 -3.71 -7.57 34.53
CA ARG A 7 -3.17 -6.88 33.36
C ARG A 7 -3.97 -5.60 33.23
N SER A 8 -3.35 -4.46 33.55
CA SER A 8 -3.93 -3.14 33.31
C SER A 8 -4.41 -3.04 31.87
N SER A 9 -5.51 -2.35 31.63
CA SER A 9 -5.99 -2.16 30.26
C SER A 9 -4.99 -1.32 29.45
N PRO A 10 -4.95 -1.46 28.11
CA PRO A 10 -4.10 -0.60 27.28
C PRO A 10 -4.34 0.89 27.51
N PHE A 11 -5.58 1.27 27.80
CA PHE A 11 -5.94 2.65 28.12
C PHE A 11 -5.38 3.08 29.48
N GLU A 12 -5.50 2.26 30.52
CA GLU A 12 -4.89 2.55 31.84
C GLU A 12 -3.37 2.72 31.74
N ARG A 13 -2.69 1.89 30.94
CA ARG A 13 -1.26 2.03 30.72
C ARG A 13 -0.91 3.35 30.03
N TYR A 14 -1.70 3.77 29.05
CA TYR A 14 -1.54 5.07 28.41
C TYR A 14 -1.77 6.22 29.42
N CYS A 15 -2.82 6.17 30.25
CA CYS A 15 -3.06 7.18 31.28
C CYS A 15 -1.93 7.24 32.32
N ALA A 16 -1.42 6.08 32.74
CA ALA A 16 -0.28 6.02 33.65
C ALA A 16 0.98 6.65 33.05
N TYR A 17 1.23 6.40 31.76
CA TYR A 17 2.30 7.03 31.01
C TYR A 17 2.15 8.55 30.94
N VAL A 18 0.97 9.06 30.59
CA VAL A 18 0.68 10.51 30.55
C VAL A 18 0.92 11.16 31.91
N ASN A 19 0.46 10.54 32.99
CA ASN A 19 0.68 11.04 34.36
C ASN A 19 2.16 11.03 34.74
N GLN A 20 2.90 9.98 34.37
CA GLN A 20 4.34 9.90 34.60
C GLN A 20 5.07 11.01 33.84
N LEU A 21 4.66 11.26 32.60
CA LEU A 21 5.25 12.28 31.74
C LEU A 21 5.00 13.70 32.28
N GLU A 22 3.79 13.95 32.80
CA GLU A 22 3.45 15.20 33.48
C GLU A 22 4.22 15.41 34.79
N LEU A 23 4.33 14.37 35.63
CA LEU A 23 5.11 14.43 36.88
C LEU A 23 6.60 14.63 36.64
N ALA A 24 7.14 14.07 35.56
CA ALA A 24 8.53 14.24 35.15
C ALA A 24 8.79 15.58 34.45
N GLY A 25 7.75 16.38 34.16
CA GLY A 25 7.87 17.59 33.33
C GLY A 25 8.31 17.31 31.89
N GLY A 26 8.11 16.07 31.42
CA GLY A 26 8.43 15.65 30.07
C GLY A 26 7.39 16.12 29.04
N LYS A 27 7.70 15.94 27.76
CA LYS A 27 6.81 16.29 26.64
C LYS A 27 6.56 15.07 25.75
N PHE A 28 5.48 15.12 24.96
CA PHE A 28 5.19 14.05 24.02
C PHE A 28 6.30 13.94 22.97
N PRO A 29 6.84 12.72 22.73
CA PRO A 29 7.85 12.55 21.71
C PRO A 29 7.26 12.81 20.33
N VAL A 30 7.99 13.54 19.48
CA VAL A 30 7.61 13.81 18.09
C VAL A 30 8.46 13.02 17.10
N ASN A 31 7.94 12.82 15.89
CA ASN A 31 8.63 12.24 14.76
C ASN A 31 9.39 13.33 13.98
N GLN A 32 10.12 12.93 12.93
CA GLN A 32 10.86 13.85 12.06
C GLN A 32 10.00 14.86 11.28
N PHE A 33 8.67 14.70 11.30
CA PHE A 33 7.70 15.59 10.66
C PHE A 33 6.99 16.53 11.66
N GLY A 34 7.30 16.41 12.96
CA GLY A 34 6.67 17.18 14.03
C GLY A 34 5.37 16.59 14.58
N ASP A 35 4.92 15.44 14.08
CA ASP A 35 3.75 14.72 14.65
C ASP A 35 4.16 13.86 15.85
N VAL A 36 3.20 13.54 16.72
CA VAL A 36 3.45 12.67 17.87
C VAL A 36 3.87 11.26 17.45
N ASN A 37 4.98 10.78 18.03
CA ASN A 37 5.55 9.48 17.75
C ASN A 37 4.87 8.38 18.57
N PHE A 38 3.75 7.86 18.05
CA PHE A 38 3.01 6.76 18.65
C PHE A 38 3.81 5.47 18.85
N SER A 39 4.90 5.25 18.11
CA SER A 39 5.74 4.06 18.33
C SER A 39 6.49 4.16 19.65
N LYS A 40 7.12 5.31 19.87
CA LYS A 40 7.86 5.56 21.11
C LYS A 40 6.94 5.55 22.33
N ILE A 41 5.75 6.15 22.19
CA ILE A 41 4.71 6.07 23.23
C ILE A 41 4.29 4.61 23.47
N ALA A 42 4.05 3.84 22.41
CA ALA A 42 3.66 2.43 22.54
C ALA A 42 4.70 1.62 23.31
N ASP A 43 5.99 1.81 23.01
CA ASP A 43 7.09 1.13 23.69
C ASP A 43 7.17 1.53 25.17
N GLU A 44 7.02 2.83 25.48
CA GLU A 44 7.10 3.37 26.84
C GLU A 44 5.89 2.97 27.71
N CYS A 45 4.67 2.93 27.15
CA CYS A 45 3.47 2.49 27.87
C CYS A 45 3.20 0.97 27.75
N GLY A 46 4.05 0.20 27.06
CA GLY A 46 3.86 -1.24 26.87
C GLY A 46 2.61 -1.61 26.07
N ASN A 47 2.21 -0.76 25.12
CA ASN A 47 1.10 -1.00 24.21
C ASN A 47 1.58 -1.43 22.82
N ARG A 48 0.68 -2.01 22.02
CA ARG A 48 0.94 -2.23 20.59
C ARG A 48 0.74 -0.92 19.85
N ARG A 49 1.64 -0.59 18.91
CA ARG A 49 1.48 0.62 18.08
C ARG A 49 0.11 0.67 17.37
N GLN A 50 -0.38 -0.47 16.86
CA GLN A 50 -1.67 -0.55 16.16
C GLN A 50 -2.87 -0.24 17.07
N TRP A 51 -2.72 -0.38 18.39
CA TRP A 51 -3.79 -0.11 19.33
C TRP A 51 -4.30 1.33 19.23
N PHE A 52 -3.40 2.30 19.01
CA PHE A 52 -3.75 3.71 18.85
C PHE A 52 -4.64 3.94 17.62
N SER A 53 -4.33 3.32 16.48
CA SER A 53 -5.14 3.41 15.26
C SER A 53 -6.46 2.63 15.36
N GLU A 54 -6.42 1.41 15.91
CA GLU A 54 -7.60 0.55 16.06
C GLU A 54 -8.62 1.09 17.07
N SER A 55 -8.13 1.88 18.02
CA SER A 55 -8.94 2.42 19.12
C SER A 55 -9.21 3.91 18.99
N ALA A 56 -8.69 4.59 17.96
CA ALA A 56 -8.82 6.04 17.76
C ALA A 56 -10.26 6.57 17.94
N LYS A 57 -11.24 5.84 17.37
CA LYS A 57 -12.67 6.20 17.41
C LYS A 57 -13.45 5.57 18.56
N LYS A 58 -12.84 4.67 19.34
CA LYS A 58 -13.50 4.03 20.49
C LYS A 58 -13.54 5.01 21.65
N ILE A 59 -14.60 4.94 22.44
CA ILE A 59 -14.84 5.82 23.59
C ILE A 59 -14.07 5.28 24.79
N PHE A 60 -13.32 6.15 25.47
CA PHE A 60 -12.55 5.79 26.67
C PHE A 60 -12.67 6.83 27.78
N GLY A 61 -12.46 6.35 29.02
CA GLY A 61 -12.49 7.14 30.24
C GLY A 61 -13.89 7.59 30.66
N ASP A 62 -13.96 8.24 31.82
CA ASP A 62 -15.21 8.75 32.39
C ASP A 62 -15.77 9.97 31.62
N SER A 63 -14.94 10.58 30.76
CA SER A 63 -15.29 11.76 29.96
C SER A 63 -16.06 11.43 28.67
N GLY A 64 -16.21 10.15 28.32
CA GLY A 64 -17.00 9.71 27.16
C GLY A 64 -16.47 10.21 25.81
N GLN A 65 -15.17 10.49 25.69
CA GLN A 65 -14.55 10.98 24.45
C GLN A 65 -13.85 9.86 23.67
N PRO A 66 -13.73 9.99 22.33
CA PRO A 66 -12.91 9.09 21.53
C PRO A 66 -11.43 9.25 21.89
N LEU A 67 -10.65 8.16 21.76
CA LEU A 67 -9.22 8.13 22.12
C LEU A 67 -8.41 9.24 21.45
N GLU A 68 -8.70 9.54 20.18
CA GLU A 68 -8.03 10.60 19.43
C GLU A 68 -8.17 11.98 20.10
N ARG A 69 -9.34 12.27 20.69
CA ARG A 69 -9.59 13.52 21.41
C ARG A 69 -8.93 13.54 22.77
N VAL A 70 -8.91 12.40 23.47
CA VAL A 70 -8.19 12.26 24.73
C VAL A 70 -6.71 12.58 24.51
N ILE A 71 -6.09 11.93 23.52
CA ILE A 71 -4.69 12.15 23.16
C ILE A 71 -4.45 13.60 22.75
N ALA A 72 -5.32 14.19 21.91
CA ALA A 72 -5.18 15.59 21.51
C ALA A 72 -5.25 16.57 22.70
N ASN A 73 -6.10 16.28 23.68
CA ASN A 73 -6.19 17.09 24.89
C ASN A 73 -4.96 16.92 25.79
N ASP A 74 -4.44 15.69 25.92
CA ASP A 74 -3.21 15.44 26.68
C ASP A 74 -2.01 16.14 26.04
N ILE A 75 -1.90 16.11 24.70
CA ILE A 75 -0.86 16.83 23.95
C ILE A 75 -0.96 18.34 24.18
N ARG A 76 -2.17 18.91 24.18
CA ARG A 76 -2.35 20.35 24.47
C ARG A 76 -2.02 20.70 25.93
N ARG A 77 -2.29 19.79 26.85
CA ARG A 77 -2.07 19.99 28.29
C ARG A 77 -0.60 19.91 28.65
N ILE A 78 0.13 18.92 28.13
CA ILE A 78 1.53 18.67 28.49
C ILE A 78 2.51 19.29 27.47
N GLY A 79 2.11 19.40 26.22
CA GLY A 79 2.94 19.86 25.11
C GLY A 79 3.70 18.72 24.42
N SER A 80 4.17 18.99 23.21
CA SER A 80 5.01 18.10 22.42
C SER A 80 6.46 18.59 22.39
N ASP A 81 7.42 17.68 22.26
CA ASP A 81 8.79 18.02 21.99
C ASP A 81 8.89 18.82 20.68
N VAL A 82 9.85 19.75 20.61
CA VAL A 82 10.13 20.49 19.40
C VAL A 82 11.32 19.81 18.73
N THR A 83 11.08 19.14 17.60
CA THR A 83 12.18 18.75 16.73
C THR A 83 12.80 19.99 16.13
N ALA A 84 14.12 20.14 16.24
CA ALA A 84 14.85 21.10 15.42
C ALA A 84 14.48 20.83 13.96
N SER A 85 13.92 21.84 13.29
CA SER A 85 13.52 21.72 11.89
C SER A 85 14.73 21.24 11.08
N LYS A 86 14.59 20.10 10.39
CA LYS A 86 15.57 19.71 9.37
C LYS A 86 15.74 20.88 8.41
N ASP A 87 16.97 21.13 7.99
CA ASP A 87 17.28 22.16 7.00
C ASP A 87 16.38 21.94 5.76
N PRO A 88 15.51 22.90 5.41
CA PRO A 88 14.56 22.73 4.31
C PRO A 88 15.25 22.36 2.99
N GLU A 89 16.48 22.84 2.78
CA GLU A 89 17.29 22.52 1.60
C GLU A 89 17.58 21.00 1.54
N SER A 90 17.98 20.39 2.66
CA SER A 90 18.24 18.94 2.74
C SER A 90 17.01 18.10 2.40
N VAL A 91 15.83 18.53 2.84
CA VAL A 91 14.56 17.82 2.56
C VAL A 91 14.19 17.93 1.08
N LEU A 92 14.42 19.09 0.46
CA LEU A 92 14.18 19.30 -0.96
C LEU A 92 15.13 18.47 -1.82
N ILE A 93 16.40 18.34 -1.41
CA ILE A 93 17.39 17.49 -2.08
C ILE A 93 16.98 16.02 -2.02
N ASP A 94 16.65 15.50 -0.83
CA ASP A 94 16.21 14.11 -0.64
C ASP A 94 14.95 13.81 -1.50
N LEU A 95 14.00 14.75 -1.54
CA LEU A 95 12.80 14.62 -2.35
C LEU A 95 13.11 14.63 -3.85
N ALA A 96 13.98 15.53 -4.31
CA ALA A 96 14.39 15.62 -5.70
C ALA A 96 15.11 14.35 -6.16
N GLU A 97 16.02 13.81 -5.34
CA GLU A 97 16.69 12.54 -5.61
C GLU A 97 15.71 11.37 -5.69
N SER A 98 14.80 11.27 -4.71
CA SER A 98 13.77 10.22 -4.70
C SER A 98 12.92 10.26 -5.96
N LYS A 99 12.44 11.45 -6.34
CA LYS A 99 11.64 11.63 -7.56
C LYS A 99 12.42 11.33 -8.83
N SER A 100 13.69 11.71 -8.90
CA SER A 100 14.55 11.42 -10.04
C SER A 100 14.73 9.91 -10.26
N ARG A 101 14.94 9.16 -9.17
CA ARG A 101 15.04 7.68 -9.21
C ARG A 101 13.72 7.05 -9.66
N GLU A 102 12.59 7.50 -9.10
CA GLU A 102 11.26 7.01 -9.47
C GLU A 102 10.94 7.27 -10.95
N VAL A 103 11.21 8.48 -11.45
CA VAL A 103 11.02 8.82 -12.86
C VAL A 103 11.87 7.93 -13.77
N SER A 104 13.11 7.66 -13.39
CA SER A 104 14.00 6.80 -14.18
C SER A 104 13.48 5.36 -14.24
N GLN A 105 12.98 4.83 -13.13
CA GLN A 105 12.36 3.50 -13.08
C GLN A 105 11.09 3.44 -13.94
N LEU A 106 10.20 4.43 -13.80
CA LEU A 106 8.96 4.50 -14.57
C LEU A 106 9.22 4.58 -16.08
N ARG A 107 10.23 5.36 -16.50
CA ARG A 107 10.65 5.43 -17.91
C ARG A 107 11.15 4.09 -18.43
N SER A 108 11.96 3.39 -17.65
CA SER A 108 12.46 2.06 -18.02
C SER A 108 11.32 1.05 -18.15
N MET A 109 10.38 1.03 -17.19
CA MET A 109 9.20 0.16 -17.25
C MET A 109 8.32 0.48 -18.46
N LEU A 110 8.12 1.77 -18.76
CA LEU A 110 7.32 2.18 -19.91
C LEU A 110 7.93 1.70 -21.23
N ASP A 111 9.24 1.85 -21.40
CA ASP A 111 9.95 1.38 -22.60
C ASP A 111 9.84 -0.15 -22.76
N GLN A 112 10.04 -0.90 -21.67
CA GLN A 112 9.87 -2.35 -21.68
C GLN A 112 8.44 -2.75 -22.05
N LYS A 113 7.44 -2.14 -21.42
CA LYS A 113 6.02 -2.48 -21.68
C LYS A 113 5.57 -2.06 -23.07
N SER A 114 6.11 -0.97 -23.61
CA SER A 114 5.88 -0.57 -25.01
C SER A 114 6.39 -1.63 -25.98
N LYS A 115 7.63 -2.11 -25.79
CA LYS A 115 8.23 -3.18 -26.60
C LYS A 115 7.45 -4.49 -26.51
N GLU A 116 7.05 -4.89 -25.31
CA GLU A 116 6.20 -6.08 -25.11
C GLU A 116 4.85 -5.93 -25.84
N ASN A 117 4.24 -4.74 -25.83
CA ASN A 117 2.98 -4.49 -26.52
C ASN A 117 3.13 -4.60 -28.04
N GLU A 118 4.20 -4.04 -28.60
CA GLU A 118 4.49 -4.10 -30.04
C GLU A 118 4.66 -5.55 -30.52
N LEU A 119 5.40 -6.37 -29.75
CA LEU A 119 5.58 -7.79 -30.04
C LEU A 119 4.24 -8.55 -29.99
N LEU A 120 3.42 -8.30 -28.98
CA LEU A 120 2.10 -8.91 -28.87
C LEU A 120 1.19 -8.53 -30.04
N ARG A 121 1.20 -7.27 -30.48
CA ARG A 121 0.45 -6.82 -31.66
C ARG A 121 0.89 -7.57 -32.92
N SER A 122 2.20 -7.68 -33.15
CA SER A 122 2.75 -8.43 -34.28
C SER A 122 2.34 -9.91 -34.25
N HIS A 123 2.35 -10.55 -33.07
CA HIS A 123 1.88 -11.92 -32.92
C HIS A 123 0.39 -12.06 -33.22
N VAL A 124 -0.44 -11.13 -32.78
CA VAL A 124 -1.89 -11.12 -33.06
C VAL A 124 -2.14 -10.99 -34.56
N GLU A 125 -1.45 -10.08 -35.25
CA GLU A 125 -1.58 -9.90 -36.70
C GLU A 125 -1.19 -11.16 -37.46
N ARG A 126 -0.05 -11.78 -37.09
CA ARG A 126 0.41 -13.03 -37.70
C ARG A 126 -0.58 -14.17 -37.49
N LEU A 127 -1.06 -14.38 -36.27
CA LEU A 127 -2.03 -15.44 -35.96
C LEU A 127 -3.37 -15.19 -36.66
N ALA A 128 -3.80 -13.94 -36.79
CA ALA A 128 -5.00 -13.58 -37.53
C ALA A 128 -4.87 -13.92 -39.03
N ALA A 129 -3.69 -13.68 -39.63
CA ALA A 129 -3.40 -14.06 -41.00
C ALA A 129 -3.38 -15.59 -41.19
N GLU A 130 -2.73 -16.33 -40.29
CA GLU A 130 -2.69 -17.80 -40.29
C GLU A 130 -4.11 -18.39 -40.18
N LEU A 131 -4.94 -17.87 -39.27
CA LEU A 131 -6.34 -18.28 -39.12
C LEU A 131 -7.16 -18.03 -40.38
N ARG A 132 -6.94 -16.89 -41.05
CA ARG A 132 -7.65 -16.56 -42.30
C ARG A 132 -7.30 -17.55 -43.41
N LEU A 133 -6.01 -17.87 -43.56
CA LEU A 133 -5.54 -18.84 -44.54
C LEU A 133 -6.05 -20.25 -44.24
N LEU A 134 -6.00 -20.68 -42.99
CA LEU A 134 -6.52 -22.00 -42.60
C LEU A 134 -8.03 -22.12 -42.88
N ARG A 135 -8.80 -21.05 -42.62
CA ARG A 135 -10.24 -21.02 -42.92
C ARG A 135 -10.52 -21.10 -44.42
N SER A 136 -9.75 -20.41 -45.27
CA SER A 136 -9.94 -20.52 -46.72
C SER A 136 -9.62 -21.92 -47.22
N THR A 137 -8.50 -22.51 -46.77
CA THR A 137 -8.13 -23.88 -47.16
C THR A 137 -9.15 -24.91 -46.69
N ALA A 138 -9.68 -24.77 -45.47
CA ALA A 138 -10.74 -25.65 -44.96
C ALA A 138 -12.04 -25.52 -45.79
N SER A 139 -12.41 -24.30 -46.20
CA SER A 139 -13.58 -24.06 -47.05
C SER A 139 -13.41 -24.67 -48.44
N GLU A 140 -12.23 -24.52 -49.04
CA GLU A 140 -11.91 -25.12 -50.35
C GLU A 140 -11.96 -26.64 -50.28
N LEU A 141 -11.34 -27.24 -49.26
CA LEU A 141 -11.36 -28.69 -49.06
C LEU A 141 -12.77 -29.21 -48.81
N SER A 142 -13.60 -28.49 -48.04
CA SER A 142 -14.99 -28.84 -47.82
C SER A 142 -15.79 -28.81 -49.13
N SER A 143 -15.59 -27.80 -49.97
CA SER A 143 -16.25 -27.70 -51.28
C SER A 143 -15.80 -28.81 -52.23
N GLN A 144 -14.50 -29.14 -52.26
CA GLN A 144 -13.98 -30.28 -53.02
C GLN A 144 -14.57 -31.61 -52.56
N HIS A 145 -14.70 -31.80 -51.25
CA HIS A 145 -15.30 -33.00 -50.67
C HIS A 145 -16.78 -33.13 -51.03
N GLU A 146 -17.55 -32.04 -50.96
CA GLU A 146 -18.96 -32.02 -51.36
C GLU A 146 -19.12 -32.40 -52.85
N MET A 147 -18.33 -31.80 -53.75
CA MET A 147 -18.33 -32.17 -55.16
C MET A 147 -17.96 -33.64 -55.41
N MET A 148 -17.04 -34.21 -54.62
CA MET A 148 -16.67 -35.63 -54.72
C MET A 148 -17.83 -36.54 -54.29
N VAL A 149 -18.53 -36.20 -53.21
CA VAL A 149 -19.70 -36.95 -52.72
C VAL A 149 -20.83 -36.93 -53.75
N ASP A 150 -21.11 -35.77 -54.34
CA ASP A 150 -22.21 -35.61 -55.30
C ASP A 150 -21.93 -36.28 -56.65
N SER A 151 -20.68 -36.23 -57.13
CA SER A 151 -20.32 -36.74 -58.46
C SER A 151 -19.78 -38.18 -58.46
N GLY A 152 -19.41 -38.72 -57.29
CA GLY A 152 -18.73 -40.01 -57.15
C GLY A 152 -17.32 -40.06 -57.77
N ARG A 153 -16.79 -38.92 -58.25
CA ARG A 153 -15.48 -38.81 -58.87
C ARG A 153 -14.47 -38.28 -57.85
N SER A 154 -13.36 -39.01 -57.68
CA SER A 154 -12.23 -38.51 -56.90
C SER A 154 -11.48 -37.46 -57.72
N PHE A 155 -11.41 -36.24 -57.20
CA PHE A 155 -10.56 -35.18 -57.74
C PHE A 155 -9.29 -35.13 -56.89
N ILE A 156 -8.22 -35.75 -57.39
CA ILE A 156 -6.89 -35.65 -56.81
C ILE A 156 -6.17 -34.55 -57.61
N LEU A 157 -5.74 -33.49 -56.91
CA LEU A 157 -4.79 -32.50 -57.43
C LEU A 157 -3.36 -33.02 -57.30
#